data_AF-A0A2N0NAN2-F1
#
_entry.id   AF-A0A2N0NAN2-F1
#
_cell.length_a   1.000
_cell.length_b   1.000
_cell.length_c   1.000
_cell.angle_alpha   90.00
_cell.angle_beta   90.00
_cell.angle_gamma   90.00
#
_symmetry.space_group_name_H-M   'P 1'
#
loop_
_entity.id
_entity.type
_entity.pdbx_description
1 polymer ?
#
loop_
_entity_poly.entity_id
_entity_poly.type
_entity_poly.pdbx_seq_one_letter_code
_entity_poly.pdbx_strand_id
1 'polypeptide(L)'
;LKIHSRIKHDRIIQFHGISRNIDEGLYYLVLEYANQGNLREFLIKKKSCDNCFEWEKRVRLAIQIVEGLLYLHKTLNVAHRDLVIFFFFVW
;
A
#
# COMPACT_ATOMS: atom_id res chain seq x y z
N LEU A 1 -6.40 -10.17 10.33
CA LEU A 1 -6.37 -11.15 9.20
C LEU A 1 -7.67 -11.21 8.41
N LYS A 2 -8.84 -11.41 9.05
CA LYS A 2 -10.15 -11.55 8.35
C LYS A 2 -10.56 -10.36 7.48
N ILE A 3 -10.06 -9.16 7.76
CA ILE A 3 -10.26 -7.96 6.93
C ILE A 3 -9.29 -7.98 5.72
N HIS A 4 -8.01 -8.29 5.93
CA HIS A 4 -7.02 -8.37 4.85
C HIS A 4 -7.37 -9.40 3.77
N SER A 5 -8.01 -10.52 4.13
CA SER A 5 -8.45 -11.53 3.16
C SER A 5 -9.62 -11.08 2.26
N ARG A 6 -10.27 -9.96 2.58
CA ARG A 6 -11.42 -9.42 1.83
C ARG A 6 -11.02 -8.26 0.91
N ILE A 7 -9.81 -7.73 1.08
CA ILE A 7 -9.31 -6.62 0.29
C ILE A 7 -8.83 -7.17 -1.05
N LYS A 8 -9.48 -6.75 -2.12
CA LYS A 8 -9.06 -7.03 -3.50
C LYS A 8 -9.26 -5.77 -4.34
N HIS A 9 -8.20 -5.00 -4.51
CA HIS A 9 -8.22 -3.76 -5.25
C HIS A 9 -6.81 -3.40 -5.73
N ASP A 10 -6.66 -3.00 -6.99
CA ASP A 10 -5.35 -2.77 -7.65
C ASP A 10 -4.51 -1.65 -7.00
N ARG A 11 -5.14 -0.82 -6.17
CA ARG A 11 -4.49 0.27 -5.41
C ARG A 11 -4.15 -0.09 -3.96
N ILE A 12 -4.30 -1.35 -3.58
CA ILE A 12 -4.05 -1.82 -2.21
C ILE A 12 -3.26 -3.13 -2.28
N ILE A 13 -2.15 -3.20 -1.54
CA ILE A 13 -1.30 -4.41 -1.46
C ILE A 13 -2.16 -5.65 -1.19
N GLN A 14 -2.02 -6.64 -2.07
CA GLN A 14 -2.71 -7.90 -1.91
C GLN A 14 -2.14 -8.71 -0.75
N PHE A 15 -3.04 -9.22 0.09
CA PHE A 15 -2.71 -10.21 1.11
C PHE A 15 -2.84 -11.62 0.52
N HIS A 16 -1.74 -12.38 0.52
CA HIS A 16 -1.70 -13.74 -0.01
C HIS A 16 -1.94 -14.80 1.06
N GLY A 17 -1.55 -14.55 2.32
CA GLY A 17 -1.76 -15.51 3.38
C GLY A 17 -0.81 -15.35 4.57
N ILE A 18 -0.72 -16.42 5.35
CA ILE A 18 0.14 -16.47 6.55
C ILE A 18 1.07 -17.67 6.38
N SER A 19 2.35 -17.46 6.62
CA SER A 19 3.31 -18.54 6.79
C SER A 19 3.64 -18.70 8.27
N ARG A 20 3.98 -19.92 8.69
CA ARG A 20 4.36 -20.23 10.06
C ARG A 20 5.67 -20.99 10.08
N ASN A 21 6.63 -20.50 10.85
CA ASN A 21 7.79 -21.29 11.24
C ASN A 21 7.43 -22.04 12.53
N ILE A 22 7.42 -23.38 12.45
CA ILE A 22 7.00 -24.24 13.56
C ILE A 22 8.07 -24.24 14.66
N ASP A 23 9.34 -24.22 14.28
CA ASP A 23 10.48 -24.34 15.20
C ASP A 23 10.67 -23.07 16.04
N GLU A 24 10.45 -21.90 15.43
CA GLU A 24 10.57 -20.59 16.09
C GLU A 24 9.23 -20.10 16.69
N GLY A 25 8.12 -20.77 16.37
CA GLY A 25 6.77 -20.34 16.79
C GLY A 25 6.32 -19.01 16.15
N LEU A 26 7.01 -18.54 15.10
CA LEU A 26 6.75 -17.27 14.45
C LEU A 26 5.72 -17.37 13.31
N TYR A 27 4.97 -16.29 13.13
CA TYR A 27 4.00 -16.12 12.06
C TYR A 27 4.43 -14.96 11.16
N TYR A 28 4.38 -15.19 9.85
CA TYR A 28 4.72 -14.21 8.83
C TYR A 28 3.51 -13.88 7.99
N LEU A 29 3.35 -12.59 7.68
CA LEU A 29 2.34 -12.12 6.75
C LEU A 29 2.92 -12.18 5.33
N VAL A 30 2.25 -12.88 4.43
CA VAL A 30 2.64 -12.91 3.01
C VAL A 30 1.84 -11.86 2.27
N LEU A 31 2.55 -10.83 1.81
CA LEU A 31 2.00 -9.68 1.09
C LEU A 31 2.61 -9.59 -0.31
N GLU A 32 1.87 -8.99 -1.22
CA GLU A 32 2.37 -8.56 -2.52
C GLU A 32 3.60 -7.64 -2.35
N TYR A 33 4.65 -7.91 -3.13
CA TYR A 33 5.88 -7.14 -3.08
C TYR A 33 5.78 -5.90 -3.97
N ALA A 34 6.06 -4.74 -3.38
CA ALA A 34 6.10 -3.49 -4.10
C ALA A 34 7.55 -3.02 -4.33
N ASN A 35 7.93 -2.99 -5.60
CA ASN A 35 9.28 -2.74 -6.09
C ASN A 35 9.83 -1.31 -5.84
N GLN A 36 8.98 -0.28 -5.72
CA GLN A 36 9.44 1.11 -5.53
C GLN A 36 9.56 1.54 -4.07
N GLY A 37 9.36 0.63 -3.10
CA GLY A 37 9.36 0.99 -1.68
C GLY A 37 8.17 1.87 -1.30
N ASN A 38 8.11 2.28 -0.04
CA ASN A 38 6.91 2.94 0.49
C ASN A 38 6.76 4.38 -0.03
N LEU A 39 5.54 4.93 0.08
CA LEU A 39 5.22 6.28 -0.37
C LEU A 39 6.18 7.34 0.18
N ARG A 40 6.62 7.20 1.44
CA ARG A 40 7.55 8.15 2.07
C ARG A 40 8.92 8.12 1.39
N GLU A 41 9.50 6.94 1.22
CA GLU A 41 10.78 6.73 0.52
C GLU A 41 10.70 7.22 -0.92
N PHE A 42 9.61 6.89 -1.62
CA PHE A 42 9.35 7.34 -2.98
C PHE A 42 9.33 8.87 -3.06
N LEU A 43 8.60 9.56 -2.18
CA LEU A 43 8.53 11.02 -2.14
C LEU A 43 9.88 11.67 -1.80
N ILE A 44 10.66 11.09 -0.89
CA ILE A 44 12.00 11.58 -0.55
C ILE A 44 12.93 11.47 -1.77
N LYS A 45 12.97 10.30 -2.41
CA LYS A 45 13.80 10.05 -3.61
C LYS A 45 13.43 11.01 -4.74
N LYS A 46 12.13 11.29 -4.90
CA LYS A 46 11.59 12.20 -5.92
C LYS A 46 11.79 13.68 -5.61
N LYS A 47 11.98 14.05 -4.34
CA LYS A 47 12.32 15.41 -3.92
C LYS A 47 13.79 15.76 -4.18
N SER A 48 14.69 14.78 -4.08
CA SER A 48 16.14 14.97 -4.28
C SER A 48 16.57 15.07 -5.75
N CYS A 49 15.67 14.84 -6.70
CA CYS A 49 15.91 15.05 -8.12
C CYS A 49 15.17 16.30 -8.59
N ASP A 50 15.90 17.38 -8.88
CA ASP A 50 15.40 18.73 -9.16
C ASP A 50 14.41 18.84 -10.33
N ASN A 51 14.14 17.76 -11.08
CA ASN A 51 13.27 17.78 -12.26
C ASN A 51 12.33 16.57 -12.44
N CYS A 52 12.25 15.60 -11.51
CA CYS A 52 11.58 14.31 -11.82
C CYS A 52 10.23 14.04 -11.12
N PHE A 53 9.70 14.99 -10.34
CA PHE A 53 8.36 14.87 -9.75
C PHE A 53 7.40 15.92 -10.30
N GLU A 54 7.23 15.85 -11.62
CA GLU A 54 6.26 16.58 -12.41
C GLU A 54 4.88 16.54 -11.76
N TRP A 55 4.20 17.69 -11.71
CA TRP A 55 2.90 17.88 -11.06
C TRP A 55 1.89 16.80 -11.45
N GLU A 56 1.86 16.42 -12.72
CA GLU A 56 0.98 15.38 -13.26
C GLU A 56 1.18 14.02 -12.55
N LYS A 57 2.43 13.64 -12.24
CA LYS A 57 2.71 12.40 -11.49
C LYS A 57 2.22 12.48 -10.05
N ARG A 58 2.25 13.67 -9.44
CA ARG A 58 1.71 13.90 -8.09
C ARG A 58 0.20 13.73 -8.08
N VAL A 59 -0.46 14.31 -9.08
CA VAL A 59 -1.92 14.20 -9.25
C VAL A 59 -2.33 12.75 -9.48
N ARG A 60 -1.63 12.02 -10.37
CA ARG A 60 -1.87 10.60 -10.59
C ARG A 60 -1.74 9.78 -9.31
N LEU A 61 -0.69 10.02 -8.54
CA LEU A 61 -0.47 9.34 -7.25
C LEU A 61 -1.59 9.63 -6.25
N ALA A 62 -2.01 10.90 -6.14
CA ALA A 62 -3.13 11.28 -5.28
C ALA A 62 -4.44 10.59 -5.68
N ILE A 63 -4.72 10.50 -6.99
CA ILE A 63 -5.89 9.77 -7.50
C ILE A 63 -5.84 8.29 -7.09
N GLN A 64 -4.70 7.62 -7.27
CA GLN A 64 -4.52 6.22 -6.87
C GLN A 64 -4.76 5.99 -5.37
N ILE A 65 -4.28 6.91 -4.53
CA ILE A 65 -4.51 6.86 -3.07
C ILE A 65 -6.01 7.00 -2.75
N VAL A 66 -6.67 7.97 -3.39
CA VAL A 66 -8.10 8.21 -3.20
C VAL A 66 -8.93 7.03 -3.69
N GLU A 67 -8.58 6.38 -4.80
CA GLU A 67 -9.26 5.19 -5.29
C GLU A 67 -9.23 4.04 -4.28
N GLY A 68 -8.06 3.72 -3.70
CA GLY A 68 -7.97 2.67 -2.68
C GLY A 68 -8.71 3.03 -1.40
N LEU A 69 -8.62 4.30 -0.96
CA LEU A 69 -9.40 4.81 0.18
C LEU A 69 -10.91 4.69 -0.03
N LEU A 70 -11.36 5.05 -1.24
CA LEU A 70 -12.76 4.96 -1.62
C LEU A 70 -13.26 3.53 -1.55
N TYR A 71 -12.47 2.57 -2.03
CA TYR A 71 -12.79 1.15 -1.92
C TYR A 71 -12.88 0.69 -0.46
N LEU A 72 -11.91 1.05 0.39
CA LEU A 72 -11.92 0.69 1.81
C LEU A 72 -13.16 1.23 2.53
N HIS A 73 -13.50 2.51 2.29
CA HIS A 73 -14.61 3.17 2.95
C HIS A 73 -15.96 2.69 2.40
N LYS A 74 -16.15 2.68 1.08
CA LYS A 74 -17.47 2.37 0.48
C LYS A 74 -17.76 0.88 0.41
N THR A 75 -16.77 0.06 0.08
CA THR A 75 -16.99 -1.36 -0.19
C THR A 75 -16.83 -2.21 1.06
N LEU A 76 -15.83 -1.90 1.88
CA LEU A 76 -15.51 -2.68 3.07
C LEU A 76 -15.99 -2.05 4.38
N ASN A 77 -16.38 -0.78 4.35
CA ASN A 77 -16.75 0.00 5.54
C ASN A 77 -15.66 -0.04 6.64
N VAL A 78 -14.39 0.03 6.22
CA VAL A 78 -13.22 -0.02 7.10
C VAL A 78 -12.49 1.31 7.07
N ALA A 79 -12.28 1.93 8.23
CA ALA A 79 -11.36 3.06 8.36
C ALA A 79 -9.92 2.55 8.43
N HIS A 80 -9.05 3.05 7.55
CA HIS A 80 -7.63 2.65 7.50
C HIS A 80 -6.85 3.05 8.77
N ARG A 81 -7.21 4.19 9.39
CA ARG A 81 -6.70 4.73 10.67
C ARG A 81 -5.21 5.08 10.76
N ASP A 82 -4.35 4.51 9.92
CA ASP A 82 -2.95 4.91 9.79
C ASP A 82 -2.53 4.90 8.32
N LEU A 83 -2.84 5.99 7.62
CA LEU A 83 -2.58 6.12 6.18
C LEU A 83 -1.10 6.31 5.84
N VAL A 84 -0.23 6.32 6.84
CA VAL A 84 1.08 6.95 6.67
C VAL A 84 2.07 6.04 5.92
N ILE A 85 1.97 4.70 5.98
CA ILE A 85 3.13 3.89 5.57
C ILE A 85 2.84 2.60 4.77
N PHE A 86 1.68 1.93 4.85
CA PHE A 86 1.65 0.49 4.48
C PHE A 86 0.79 0.03 3.29
N PHE A 87 0.04 0.87 2.59
CA PHE A 87 -0.93 0.34 1.61
C PHE A 87 -0.94 0.99 0.22
N PHE A 88 -0.13 2.02 0.00
CA PHE A 88 -0.03 2.68 -1.31
C PHE A 88 1.42 2.67 -1.76
N PHE A 89 1.78 1.63 -2.49
CA PHE A 89 3.08 1.58 -3.13
C PHE A 89 2.90 1.87 -4.62
N VAL A 90 3.86 2.61 -5.17
CA VAL A 90 3.90 2.98 -6.57
C VAL A 90 4.46 1.78 -7.34
N TRP A 91 3.71 1.29 -8.33
CA TRP A 91 4.18 0.29 -9.29
C TRP A 91 5.11 0.92 -10.33
#